data_AF-A0A3D2MRF1-F1
#
_entry.id   AF-A0A3D2MRF1-F1
#
_cell.length_a   1.000
_cell.length_b   1.000
_cell.length_c   1.000
_cell.angle_alpha   90.00
_cell.angle_beta   90.00
_cell.angle_gamma   90.00
#
_symmetry.space_group_name_H-M   'P 1'
#
loop_
_entity.id
_entity.type
_entity.pdbx_description
1 polymer ?
#
loop_
_entity_poly.entity_id
_entity_poly.type
_entity_poly.pdbx_seq_one_letter_code
_entity_poly.pdbx_strand_id
1 'polypeptide(L)'
;MSTYLAQEQIDFAIEQLPIDLRFSAQASFGDYSMPVMPWGGKNKLARKPLSLAEALATILRNMQIPAIQEITVTAPGFLNFRLNRPFIGQVIIERVLDAGADFGQNDTGVGTKIVVEHTNINSNKAAHVGHLRNSCIGDSVVRMLRSQGYHVEAQNYIDDSGVQVADVVMGFTLLQKGELQLPGGNE
;
A
#
# COMPACT_ATOMS: atom_id res chain seq x y z
N MET A 1 -33.84 6.18 19.43
CA MET A 1 -34.24 5.31 18.29
C MET A 1 -33.76 3.91 18.58
N SER A 2 -34.62 2.89 18.49
CA SER A 2 -34.17 1.49 18.53
C SER A 2 -33.31 1.22 17.29
N THR A 3 -32.19 0.52 17.44
CA THR A 3 -31.32 0.18 16.29
C THR A 3 -32.06 -0.77 15.33
N TYR A 4 -31.71 -0.79 14.04
CA TYR A 4 -32.31 -1.72 13.08
C TYR A 4 -32.24 -3.17 13.56
N LEU A 5 -31.12 -3.56 14.19
CA LEU A 5 -30.95 -4.89 14.78
C LEU A 5 -31.92 -5.14 15.93
N ALA A 6 -32.12 -4.16 16.82
CA ALA A 6 -33.08 -4.29 17.92
C ALA A 6 -34.55 -4.28 17.45
N GLN A 7 -34.87 -3.53 16.38
CA GLN A 7 -36.19 -3.56 15.74
C GLN A 7 -36.47 -4.93 15.12
N GLU A 8 -35.47 -5.57 14.53
CA GLU A 8 -35.57 -6.86 13.86
C GLU A 8 -35.28 -8.07 14.76
N GLN A 9 -35.09 -7.85 16.08
CA GLN A 9 -34.75 -8.90 17.06
C GLN A 9 -33.49 -9.71 16.69
N ILE A 10 -32.51 -9.03 16.11
CA ILE A 10 -31.24 -9.63 15.68
C ILE A 10 -30.21 -9.43 16.79
N ASP A 11 -29.82 -10.53 17.43
CA ASP A 11 -28.74 -10.57 18.40
C ASP A 11 -27.41 -10.92 17.70
N PHE A 12 -26.60 -9.92 17.40
CA PHE A 12 -25.33 -10.08 16.70
C PHE A 12 -24.32 -8.97 17.06
N ALA A 13 -23.04 -9.36 17.25
CA ALA A 13 -21.94 -8.43 17.47
C ALA A 13 -21.48 -7.81 16.14
N ILE A 14 -21.83 -6.55 15.89
CA ILE A 14 -21.58 -5.81 14.64
C ILE A 14 -20.10 -5.86 14.23
N GLU A 15 -19.19 -5.90 15.20
CA GLU A 15 -17.74 -5.96 15.04
C GLU A 15 -17.27 -7.22 14.29
N GLN A 16 -18.10 -8.27 14.23
CA GLN A 16 -17.80 -9.53 13.54
C GLN A 16 -18.35 -9.58 12.11
N LEU A 17 -18.93 -8.49 11.59
CA LEU A 17 -19.37 -8.42 10.20
C LEU A 17 -18.14 -8.28 9.29
N PRO A 18 -18.02 -9.11 8.23
CA PRO A 18 -16.99 -8.93 7.22
C PRO A 18 -17.36 -7.74 6.34
N ILE A 19 -17.04 -6.53 6.79
CA ILE A 19 -17.16 -5.29 6.02
C ILE A 19 -16.01 -5.26 5.01
N ASP A 20 -16.36 -5.22 3.73
CA ASP A 20 -15.41 -5.30 2.63
C ASP A 20 -15.79 -4.28 1.56
N LEU A 21 -15.31 -3.05 1.72
CA LEU A 21 -15.54 -1.97 0.76
C LEU A 21 -14.44 -2.00 -0.30
N ARG A 22 -14.82 -2.16 -1.56
CA ARG A 22 -13.89 -2.26 -2.69
C ARG A 22 -14.24 -1.26 -3.78
N PHE A 23 -13.30 -0.98 -4.67
CA PHE A 23 -13.64 -0.30 -5.92
C PHE A 23 -14.67 -1.10 -6.70
N SER A 24 -15.63 -0.38 -7.27
CA SER A 24 -16.65 -0.97 -8.14
C SER A 24 -16.02 -1.62 -9.36
N ALA A 25 -16.47 -2.83 -9.71
CA ALA A 25 -16.00 -3.52 -10.91
C ALA A 25 -16.41 -2.84 -12.22
N GLN A 26 -17.47 -2.03 -12.18
CA GLN A 26 -18.00 -1.27 -13.32
C GLN A 26 -18.39 0.14 -12.87
N ALA A 27 -18.13 1.13 -13.72
CA ALA A 27 -18.48 2.53 -13.45
C ALA A 27 -20.00 2.75 -13.25
N SER A 28 -20.83 1.91 -13.86
CA SER A 28 -22.29 1.93 -13.69
C SER A 28 -22.72 1.70 -12.25
N PHE A 29 -21.94 0.95 -11.46
CA PHE A 29 -22.22 0.71 -10.04
C PHE A 29 -21.75 1.86 -9.13
N GLY A 30 -21.03 2.86 -9.64
CA GLY A 30 -20.46 3.94 -8.85
C GLY A 30 -18.97 3.71 -8.58
N ASP A 31 -18.45 4.31 -7.51
CA ASP A 31 -17.01 4.31 -7.22
C ASP A 31 -16.60 3.16 -6.28
N TYR A 32 -17.47 2.80 -5.31
CA TYR A 32 -17.25 1.66 -4.41
C TYR A 32 -18.44 0.71 -4.36
N SER A 33 -18.16 -0.56 -4.08
CA SER A 33 -19.14 -1.62 -3.84
C SER A 33 -18.79 -2.42 -2.60
N MET A 34 -19.80 -2.83 -1.85
CA MET A 34 -19.69 -3.72 -0.69
C MET A 34 -20.63 -4.90 -0.85
N PRO A 35 -20.11 -6.15 -0.88
CA PRO A 35 -20.95 -7.33 -0.92
C PRO A 35 -21.54 -7.62 0.46
N VAL A 36 -22.88 -7.71 0.58
CA VAL A 36 -23.53 -8.15 1.83
C VAL A 36 -23.91 -9.64 1.83
N MET A 37 -23.65 -10.37 0.75
CA MET A 37 -23.90 -11.82 0.66
C MET A 37 -23.28 -12.63 1.81
N PRO A 38 -22.03 -12.37 2.25
CA PRO A 38 -21.42 -13.13 3.35
C PRO A 38 -22.14 -12.96 4.70
N TRP A 39 -23.08 -12.02 4.79
CA TRP A 39 -23.85 -11.76 6.00
C TRP A 39 -25.13 -12.63 6.03
N GLY A 40 -25.49 -13.26 4.90
CA GLY A 40 -26.59 -14.22 4.80
C GLY A 40 -26.19 -15.65 5.20
N GLY A 41 -27.06 -16.35 5.92
CA GLY A 41 -26.86 -17.75 6.33
C GLY A 41 -27.38 -18.06 7.73
N LYS A 42 -27.36 -19.35 8.13
CA LYS A 42 -27.86 -19.85 9.42
C LYS A 42 -27.22 -19.21 10.65
N ASN A 43 -26.06 -18.55 10.51
CA ASN A 43 -25.24 -18.06 11.62
C ASN A 43 -24.92 -16.54 11.62
N LYS A 44 -25.56 -15.67 10.81
CA LYS A 44 -25.30 -14.20 10.91
C LYS A 44 -26.54 -13.27 10.85
N LEU A 45 -27.41 -13.35 9.83
CA LEU A 45 -28.64 -12.50 9.82
C LEU A 45 -29.93 -13.20 9.34
N ALA A 46 -29.83 -14.43 8.82
CA ALA A 46 -30.98 -15.23 8.32
C ALA A 46 -31.93 -14.49 7.33
N ARG A 47 -31.44 -13.46 6.62
CA ARG A 47 -32.19 -12.71 5.60
C ARG A 47 -31.60 -12.91 4.21
N LYS A 48 -32.42 -12.67 3.18
CA LYS A 48 -31.96 -12.62 1.79
C LYS A 48 -30.99 -11.44 1.65
N PRO A 49 -29.77 -11.63 1.11
CA PRO A 49 -28.77 -10.56 1.00
C PRO A 49 -29.27 -9.30 0.29
N LEU A 50 -30.09 -9.47 -0.77
CA LEU A 50 -30.69 -8.34 -1.47
C LEU A 50 -31.59 -7.49 -0.56
N SER A 51 -32.47 -8.12 0.22
CA SER A 51 -33.35 -7.41 1.17
C SER A 51 -32.55 -6.70 2.26
N LEU A 52 -31.45 -7.31 2.71
CA LEU A 52 -30.55 -6.72 3.68
C LEU A 52 -29.83 -5.49 3.09
N ALA A 53 -29.34 -5.59 1.86
CA ALA A 53 -28.72 -4.48 1.14
C ALA A 53 -29.68 -3.29 1.01
N GLU A 54 -30.96 -3.53 0.67
CA GLU A 54 -31.99 -2.48 0.57
C GLU A 54 -32.31 -1.81 1.90
N ALA A 55 -32.40 -2.59 2.98
CA ALA A 55 -32.61 -2.05 4.32
C ALA A 55 -31.43 -1.15 4.74
N LEU A 56 -30.19 -1.60 4.51
CA LEU A 56 -28.98 -0.82 4.78
C LEU A 56 -28.89 0.43 3.90
N ALA A 57 -29.22 0.31 2.61
CA ALA A 57 -29.26 1.45 1.70
C ALA A 57 -30.24 2.51 2.21
N THR A 58 -31.42 2.11 2.68
CA THR A 58 -32.40 3.02 3.28
C THR A 58 -31.84 3.74 4.50
N ILE A 59 -31.21 3.01 5.44
CA ILE A 59 -30.59 3.59 6.63
C ILE A 59 -29.50 4.60 6.25
N LEU A 60 -28.59 4.21 5.35
CA LEU A 60 -27.46 5.04 4.95
C LEU A 60 -27.89 6.28 4.15
N ARG A 61 -28.91 6.17 3.30
CA ARG A 61 -29.52 7.33 2.61
C ARG A 61 -30.10 8.33 3.62
N ASN A 62 -30.76 7.83 4.68
CA ASN A 62 -31.31 8.68 5.74
C ASN A 62 -30.24 9.36 6.60
N MET A 63 -29.01 8.83 6.64
CA MET A 63 -27.89 9.50 7.31
C MET A 63 -27.35 10.71 6.54
N GLN A 64 -27.73 10.88 5.26
CA GLN A 64 -27.33 12.01 4.42
C GLN A 64 -25.82 12.33 4.46
N ILE A 65 -24.99 11.29 4.33
CA ILE A 65 -23.53 11.41 4.39
C ILE A 65 -23.05 12.31 3.23
N PRO A 66 -22.45 13.49 3.49
CA PRO A 66 -22.13 14.47 2.42
C PRO A 66 -21.19 13.94 1.32
N ALA A 67 -20.31 13.01 1.70
CA ALA A 67 -19.36 12.33 0.81
C ALA A 67 -20.03 11.40 -0.21
N ILE A 68 -21.28 10.99 0.01
CA ILE A 68 -21.99 10.01 -0.82
C ILE A 68 -23.08 10.72 -1.59
N GLN A 69 -22.96 10.72 -2.92
CA GLN A 69 -23.97 11.26 -3.82
C GLN A 69 -25.14 10.31 -4.01
N GLU A 70 -24.86 9.02 -4.14
CA GLU A 70 -25.86 8.01 -4.46
C GLU A 70 -25.51 6.68 -3.82
N ILE A 71 -26.54 5.97 -3.35
CA ILE A 71 -26.44 4.60 -2.87
C ILE A 71 -27.41 3.76 -3.69
N THR A 72 -26.92 2.73 -4.37
CA THR A 72 -27.73 1.79 -5.16
C THR A 72 -27.54 0.37 -4.66
N VAL A 73 -28.52 -0.49 -4.94
CA VAL A 73 -28.44 -1.92 -4.62
C VAL A 73 -28.55 -2.71 -5.91
N THR A 74 -27.67 -3.69 -6.09
CA THR A 74 -27.70 -4.59 -7.23
C THR A 74 -27.70 -6.05 -6.79
N ALA A 75 -28.34 -6.92 -7.58
CA ALA A 75 -28.34 -8.35 -7.31
C ALA A 75 -26.91 -8.92 -7.37
N PRO A 76 -26.57 -9.92 -6.55
CA PRO A 76 -27.42 -10.62 -5.57
C PRO A 76 -27.45 -9.98 -4.17
N GLY A 77 -26.90 -8.78 -3.97
CA GLY A 77 -26.85 -8.08 -2.68
C GLY A 77 -25.63 -7.17 -2.54
N PHE A 78 -25.27 -6.44 -3.60
CA PHE A 78 -24.21 -5.45 -3.53
C PHE A 78 -24.81 -4.10 -3.14
N LEU A 79 -24.17 -3.45 -2.18
CA LEU A 79 -24.43 -2.06 -1.85
C LEU A 79 -23.37 -1.21 -2.55
N ASN A 80 -23.77 -0.36 -3.47
CA ASN A 80 -22.85 0.46 -4.25
C ASN A 80 -22.99 1.94 -3.91
N PHE A 81 -21.87 2.64 -3.99
CA PHE A 81 -21.71 4.02 -3.55
C PHE A 81 -21.10 4.84 -4.66
N ARG A 82 -21.78 5.93 -5.02
CA ARG A 82 -21.22 7.00 -5.83
C ARG A 82 -20.78 8.12 -4.92
N LEU A 83 -19.55 8.54 -5.05
CA LEU A 83 -19.02 9.65 -4.28
C LEU A 83 -19.55 10.98 -4.82
N ASN A 84 -19.84 11.90 -3.90
CA ASN A 84 -20.04 13.30 -4.21
C ASN A 84 -18.68 13.91 -4.56
N ARG A 85 -18.31 13.83 -5.85
CA ARG A 85 -16.99 14.25 -6.33
C ARG A 85 -16.68 15.72 -6.05
N PRO A 86 -17.60 16.69 -6.22
CA PRO A 86 -17.35 18.07 -5.80
C PRO A 86 -16.97 18.20 -4.31
N PHE A 87 -17.75 17.56 -3.42
CA PHE A 87 -17.49 17.60 -1.98
C PHE A 87 -16.15 16.93 -1.62
N ILE A 88 -15.93 15.70 -2.11
CA ILE A 88 -14.68 14.97 -1.85
C ILE A 88 -13.48 15.70 -2.45
N GLY A 89 -13.61 16.23 -3.66
CA GLY A 89 -12.56 17.00 -4.32
C GLY A 89 -12.18 18.23 -3.51
N GLN A 90 -13.15 18.99 -3.02
CA GLN A 90 -12.89 20.13 -2.14
C GLN A 90 -12.13 19.70 -0.88
N VAL A 91 -12.63 18.70 -0.15
CA VAL A 91 -11.99 18.22 1.09
C VAL A 91 -10.56 17.73 0.85
N ILE A 92 -10.33 16.99 -0.25
CA ILE A 92 -8.98 16.51 -0.61
C ILE A 92 -8.07 17.68 -0.97
N ILE A 93 -8.53 18.63 -1.80
CA ILE A 93 -7.72 19.78 -2.21
C ILE A 93 -7.34 20.63 -1.01
N GLU A 94 -8.30 20.95 -0.12
CA GLU A 94 -8.02 21.65 1.14
C GLU A 94 -6.97 20.90 1.95
N ARG A 95 -7.13 19.58 2.12
CA ARG A 95 -6.16 18.76 2.86
C ARG A 95 -4.77 18.74 2.21
N VAL A 96 -4.69 18.69 0.89
CA VAL A 96 -3.43 18.73 0.13
C VAL A 96 -2.73 20.07 0.32
N LEU A 97 -3.48 21.18 0.23
CA LEU A 97 -2.94 22.53 0.40
C LEU A 97 -2.47 22.77 1.84
N ASP A 98 -3.21 22.29 2.83
CA ASP A 98 -2.86 22.41 4.24
C ASP A 98 -1.62 21.59 4.60
N ALA A 99 -1.52 20.36 4.07
CA ALA A 99 -0.40 19.46 4.36
C ALA A 99 0.85 19.76 3.52
N GLY A 100 0.70 20.38 2.34
CA GLY A 100 1.82 20.74 1.47
C GLY A 100 2.70 19.55 1.11
N ALA A 101 4.02 19.66 1.38
CA ALA A 101 5.00 18.60 1.12
C ALA A 101 4.80 17.34 1.99
N ASP A 102 4.04 17.47 3.07
CA ASP A 102 3.76 16.36 3.99
C ASP A 102 2.46 15.62 3.66
N PHE A 103 1.76 16.02 2.60
CA PHE A 103 0.59 15.28 2.14
C PHE A 103 0.95 13.82 1.79
N GLY A 104 0.23 12.87 2.38
CA GLY A 104 0.48 11.44 2.23
C GLY A 104 1.49 10.85 3.24
N GLN A 105 2.09 11.67 4.09
CA GLN A 105 2.84 11.19 5.25
C GLN A 105 1.90 10.80 6.40
N ASN A 106 2.32 9.85 7.24
CA ASN A 106 1.59 9.45 8.45
C ASN A 106 2.51 8.80 9.49
N ASP A 107 1.95 8.49 10.65
CA ASP A 107 2.68 7.97 11.82
C ASP A 107 2.50 6.46 12.05
N THR A 108 2.05 5.71 11.03
CA THR A 108 1.76 4.27 11.17
C THR A 108 2.96 3.47 11.67
N GLY A 109 4.17 3.90 11.29
CA GLY A 109 5.43 3.24 11.63
C GLY A 109 6.14 3.73 12.89
N VAL A 110 5.58 4.72 13.61
CA VAL A 110 6.24 5.30 14.78
C VAL A 110 6.52 4.23 15.83
N GLY A 111 7.75 4.23 16.37
CA GLY A 111 8.22 3.22 17.33
C GLY A 111 8.73 1.93 16.69
N THR A 112 8.69 1.81 15.36
CA THR A 112 9.20 0.65 14.63
C THR A 112 10.48 0.99 13.86
N LYS A 113 11.55 0.23 14.09
CA LYS A 113 12.79 0.30 13.32
C LYS A 113 12.75 -0.71 12.16
N ILE A 114 13.14 -0.27 10.97
CA ILE A 114 13.30 -1.12 9.78
C ILE A 114 14.71 -0.95 9.23
N VAL A 115 15.34 -2.07 8.86
CA VAL A 115 16.59 -2.08 8.11
C VAL A 115 16.27 -2.37 6.64
N VAL A 116 16.79 -1.53 5.74
CA VAL A 116 16.71 -1.75 4.29
C VAL A 116 18.13 -1.82 3.75
N GLU A 117 18.55 -3.01 3.35
CA GLU A 117 19.84 -3.23 2.70
C GLU A 117 19.66 -3.18 1.18
N HIS A 118 20.46 -2.36 0.50
CA HIS A 118 20.42 -2.25 -0.97
C HIS A 118 21.77 -1.82 -1.55
N THR A 119 21.85 -1.75 -2.88
CA THR A 119 23.06 -1.40 -3.64
C THR A 119 24.10 -2.53 -3.66
N ASN A 120 24.73 -2.84 -2.53
CA ASN A 120 25.67 -3.96 -2.31
C ASN A 120 26.58 -4.26 -3.51
N ILE A 121 27.27 -3.24 -4.00
CA ILE A 121 28.16 -3.39 -5.16
C ILE A 121 29.48 -3.95 -4.65
N ASN A 122 29.94 -5.06 -5.24
CA ASN A 122 31.28 -5.58 -4.97
C ASN A 122 32.33 -4.52 -5.31
N SER A 123 33.28 -4.30 -4.40
CA SER A 123 34.30 -3.26 -4.47
C SER A 123 35.33 -3.46 -5.60
N ASN A 124 35.29 -4.60 -6.28
CA ASN A 124 36.23 -5.00 -7.33
C ASN A 124 35.86 -4.49 -8.73
N LYS A 125 34.71 -3.82 -8.90
CA LYS A 125 34.23 -3.38 -10.23
C LYS A 125 33.53 -2.03 -10.19
N ALA A 126 33.52 -1.36 -11.34
CA ALA A 126 32.77 -0.14 -11.53
C ALA A 126 31.25 -0.39 -11.46
N ALA A 127 30.50 0.61 -10.98
CA ALA A 127 29.05 0.59 -11.02
C ALA A 127 28.53 0.60 -12.47
N HIS A 128 27.38 -0.04 -12.72
CA HIS A 128 26.71 -0.06 -14.02
C HIS A 128 25.20 0.02 -13.82
N VAL A 129 24.43 0.12 -14.91
CA VAL A 129 22.97 0.33 -14.88
C VAL A 129 22.20 -0.72 -14.04
N GLY A 130 22.73 -1.94 -13.94
CA GLY A 130 22.16 -2.99 -13.08
C GLY A 130 22.23 -2.64 -11.59
N HIS A 131 23.35 -2.06 -11.15
CA HIS A 131 23.50 -1.57 -9.78
C HIS A 131 22.65 -0.33 -9.55
N LEU A 132 22.57 0.58 -10.53
CA LEU A 132 21.71 1.76 -10.45
C LEU A 132 20.26 1.38 -10.17
N ARG A 133 19.73 0.36 -10.86
CA ARG A 133 18.38 -0.17 -10.61
C ARG A 133 18.18 -0.57 -9.15
N ASN A 134 19.12 -1.34 -8.58
CA ASN A 134 19.03 -1.78 -7.18
C ASN A 134 19.05 -0.57 -6.23
N SER A 135 20.01 0.34 -6.41
CA SER A 135 20.12 1.56 -5.61
C SER A 135 18.85 2.41 -5.65
N CYS A 136 18.27 2.63 -6.84
CA CYS A 136 17.05 3.43 -6.99
C CYS A 136 15.82 2.76 -6.32
N ILE A 137 15.68 1.45 -6.46
CA ILE A 137 14.56 0.71 -5.84
C ILE A 137 14.71 0.76 -4.31
N GLY A 138 15.90 0.45 -3.80
CA GLY A 138 16.19 0.48 -2.37
C GLY A 138 15.95 1.85 -1.75
N ASP A 139 16.50 2.90 -2.36
CA ASP A 139 16.29 4.28 -1.89
C ASP A 139 14.81 4.71 -1.96
N SER A 140 14.06 4.26 -2.99
CA SER A 140 12.61 4.52 -3.06
C SER A 140 11.86 3.87 -1.90
N VAL A 141 12.17 2.61 -1.57
CA VAL A 141 11.59 1.91 -0.42
C VAL A 141 11.94 2.62 0.89
N VAL A 142 13.19 3.05 1.06
CA VAL A 142 13.62 3.83 2.24
C VAL A 142 12.80 5.10 2.39
N ARG A 143 12.63 5.88 1.30
CA ARG A 143 11.83 7.12 1.31
C ARG A 143 10.36 6.85 1.63
N MET A 144 9.78 5.83 1.02
CA MET A 144 8.40 5.43 1.30
C MET A 144 8.21 5.04 2.76
N LEU A 145 9.10 4.22 3.33
CA LEU A 145 8.99 3.82 4.73
C LEU A 145 9.18 5.02 5.67
N ARG A 146 10.13 5.91 5.41
CA ARG A 146 10.30 7.13 6.20
C ARG A 146 9.08 8.04 6.14
N SER A 147 8.41 8.13 4.99
CA SER A 147 7.18 8.94 4.86
C SER A 147 6.00 8.38 5.67
N GLN A 148 6.04 7.09 6.04
CA GLN A 148 5.05 6.46 6.93
C GLN A 148 5.49 6.44 8.41
N GLY A 149 6.51 7.22 8.78
CA GLY A 149 6.94 7.40 10.18
C GLY A 149 7.89 6.33 10.73
N TYR A 150 8.36 5.40 9.90
CA TYR A 150 9.32 4.37 10.34
C TYR A 150 10.72 4.94 10.58
N HIS A 151 11.43 4.43 11.59
CA HIS A 151 12.86 4.67 11.73
C HIS A 151 13.63 3.72 10.80
N VAL A 152 14.02 4.23 9.63
CA VAL A 152 14.67 3.41 8.59
C VAL A 152 16.18 3.58 8.59
N GLU A 153 16.88 2.48 8.84
CA GLU A 153 18.33 2.34 8.65
C GLU A 153 18.60 1.76 7.25
N ALA A 154 19.22 2.56 6.38
CA ALA A 154 19.64 2.11 5.06
C ALA A 154 21.07 1.55 5.16
N GLN A 155 21.26 0.31 4.74
CA GLN A 155 22.56 -0.37 4.78
C GLN A 155 23.05 -0.66 3.36
N ASN A 156 24.36 -0.55 3.18
CA ASN A 156 25.06 -0.92 1.96
C ASN A 156 26.20 -1.85 2.39
N TYR A 157 26.01 -3.14 2.19
CA TYR A 157 26.99 -4.15 2.54
C TYR A 157 28.12 -4.14 1.51
N ILE A 158 29.35 -3.99 2.00
CA ILE A 158 30.57 -4.04 1.21
C ILE A 158 31.31 -5.32 1.58
N ASP A 159 31.41 -6.25 0.63
CA ASP A 159 32.28 -7.42 0.77
C ASP A 159 33.69 -7.08 0.30
N ASP A 160 34.58 -6.84 1.26
CA ASP A 160 36.01 -6.63 1.06
C ASP A 160 36.85 -7.89 1.34
N SER A 161 36.20 -9.00 1.71
CA SER A 161 36.84 -10.25 2.11
C SER A 161 36.76 -11.35 1.05
N GLY A 162 35.91 -11.17 0.03
CA GLY A 162 35.68 -12.14 -1.03
C GLY A 162 36.87 -12.34 -1.98
N VAL A 163 36.89 -13.51 -2.64
CA VAL A 163 37.92 -13.88 -3.63
C VAL A 163 38.12 -12.82 -4.71
N GLN A 164 37.04 -12.13 -5.08
CA GLN A 164 37.05 -11.06 -6.07
C GLN A 164 37.92 -9.86 -5.68
N VAL A 165 37.99 -9.53 -4.39
CA VAL A 165 38.87 -8.48 -3.88
C VAL A 165 40.29 -8.99 -3.77
N ALA A 166 40.46 -10.24 -3.33
CA ALA A 166 41.77 -10.89 -3.30
C ALA A 166 42.42 -10.93 -4.70
N ASP A 167 41.65 -11.24 -5.76
CA ASP A 167 42.11 -11.24 -7.15
C ASP A 167 42.61 -9.86 -7.59
N VAL A 168 41.87 -8.81 -7.25
CA VAL A 168 42.25 -7.42 -7.57
C VAL A 168 43.50 -7.01 -6.81
N VAL A 169 43.60 -7.33 -5.52
CA VAL A 169 44.77 -7.03 -4.68
C VAL A 169 46.02 -7.77 -5.19
N MET A 170 45.88 -9.05 -5.52
CA MET A 170 46.96 -9.85 -6.10
C MET A 170 47.38 -9.31 -7.46
N GLY A 171 46.43 -8.98 -8.33
CA GLY A 171 46.69 -8.38 -9.63
C GLY A 171 47.51 -7.09 -9.51
N PHE A 172 47.09 -6.16 -8.65
CA PHE A 172 47.85 -4.92 -8.40
C PHE A 172 49.24 -5.18 -7.81
N THR A 173 49.36 -6.12 -6.87
CA THR A 173 50.64 -6.47 -6.24
C THR A 173 51.65 -7.03 -7.25
N LEU A 174 51.21 -7.94 -8.13
CA LEU A 174 52.08 -8.54 -9.15
C LEU A 174 52.45 -7.54 -10.26
N LEU A 175 51.50 -6.67 -10.66
CA LEU A 175 51.78 -5.58 -11.60
C LEU A 175 52.84 -4.62 -11.07
N GLN A 176 52.74 -4.24 -9.79
CA GLN A 176 53.71 -3.35 -9.15
C GLN A 176 55.12 -3.97 -9.09
N LYS A 177 55.21 -5.29 -8.92
CA LYS A 177 56.48 -6.03 -8.93
C LYS A 177 57.02 -6.32 -10.34
N GLY A 178 56.25 -6.04 -11.39
CA GLY A 178 56.60 -6.39 -12.77
C GLY A 178 56.51 -7.89 -13.07
N GLU A 179 55.89 -8.67 -12.18
CA GLU A 179 55.70 -10.13 -12.31
C GLU A 179 54.47 -10.47 -13.14
N LEU A 180 53.57 -9.50 -13.34
CA LEU A 180 52.43 -9.58 -14.24
C LEU A 180 52.57 -8.49 -15.31
N GLN A 181 52.35 -8.84 -16.57
CA GLN A 181 52.25 -7.89 -17.67
C GLN A 181 50.81 -7.88 -18.16
N LEU A 182 50.22 -6.68 -18.30
CA LEU A 182 48.90 -6.56 -18.91
C LEU A 182 49.00 -6.87 -20.41
N PRO A 183 48.02 -7.54 -21.00
CA PRO A 183 47.94 -7.64 -22.45
C PRO A 183 47.94 -6.24 -23.06
N GLY A 184 48.63 -6.06 -24.20
CA GLY A 184 48.61 -4.80 -24.93
C GLY A 184 47.16 -4.38 -25.19
N GLY A 185 46.77 -3.20 -24.69
CA GLY A 185 45.40 -2.73 -24.76
C GLY A 185 44.97 -2.53 -26.21
N ASN A 186 43.72 -2.88 -26.51
CA ASN A 186 43.03 -2.26 -27.64
C ASN A 186 42.54 -0.91 -27.13
N GLU A 187 43.31 0.15 -27.38
CA GLU A 187 42.77 1.52 -27.34
C GLU A 187 41.63 1.68 -28.35
#